data_AF-A0A2I0PH87-F1
#
_entry.id   AF-A0A2I0PH87-F1
#
_cell.length_a   1.000
_cell.length_b   1.000
_cell.length_c   1.000
_cell.angle_alpha   90.00
_cell.angle_beta   90.00
_cell.angle_gamma   90.00
#
_symmetry.space_group_name_H-M   'P 1'
#
loop_
_entity.id
_entity.type
_entity.pdbx_description
1 polymer ?
#
loop_
_entity_poly.entity_id
_entity_poly.type
_entity_poly.pdbx_seq_one_letter_code
_entity_poly.pdbx_strand_id
1 'polypeptide(L)'
;MEIRTVLLSLICIGFLLIAGCTSTTPAAAPATPVPATTAEPAPAVTATSEPVTTAAAELTQETPAAETTVTLPVVVTTKTTSPVKIFSPLQSYSPEKTSNPGLDMSVITGLDTSTAKYAWSASQGYFVTWNPPHETANIVGSKITTNGGKVYWTFDSAPADLAVPVTITVVVSEASGKELGRSTATLAWKDAKTVTVSEIV
;
A
#
# COMPACT_ATOMS: atom_id res chain seq x y z
N MET A 1 12.78 31.33 25.90
CA MET A 1 12.96 31.33 24.44
C MET A 1 13.87 32.50 24.11
N GLU A 2 15.11 32.25 23.69
CA GLU A 2 16.11 33.32 23.57
C GLU A 2 15.85 34.19 22.34
N ILE A 3 15.94 35.51 22.53
CA ILE A 3 15.83 36.52 21.46
C ILE A 3 16.81 36.24 20.29
N ARG A 4 17.95 35.60 20.59
CA ARG A 4 18.94 35.18 19.59
C ARG A 4 18.38 34.13 18.62
N THR A 5 17.57 33.20 19.10
CA THR A 5 16.94 32.15 18.27
C THR A 5 15.87 32.72 17.34
N VAL A 6 15.12 33.72 17.82
CA VAL A 6 14.09 34.40 17.01
C VAL A 6 14.72 35.26 15.92
N LEU A 7 15.80 35.98 16.23
CA LEU A 7 16.49 36.83 15.26
C LEU A 7 17.15 36.00 14.14
N LEU A 8 17.75 34.85 14.48
CA LEU A 8 18.36 33.96 13.47
C LEU A 8 17.32 33.38 12.51
N SER A 9 16.15 32.99 13.03
CA SER A 9 15.06 32.44 12.22
C SER A 9 14.50 33.46 11.23
N LEU A 10 14.32 34.73 11.66
CA LEU A 10 13.86 35.82 10.79
C LEU A 10 14.84 36.13 9.65
N ILE A 11 16.15 36.07 9.92
CA ILE A 11 17.19 36.28 8.89
C ILE A 11 17.16 35.14 7.85
N CYS A 12 17.01 33.88 8.28
CA CYS A 12 16.92 32.75 7.35
C CYS A 12 15.70 32.82 6.43
N ILE A 13 14.55 33.27 6.94
CA ILE A 13 13.33 33.43 6.13
C ILE A 13 13.50 34.56 5.10
N GLY A 14 14.18 35.65 5.48
CA GLY A 14 14.47 36.76 4.56
C GLY A 14 15.32 36.37 3.35
N PHE A 15 16.35 35.53 3.56
CA PHE A 15 17.23 35.08 2.47
C PHE A 15 16.55 34.11 1.49
N LEU A 16 15.57 33.32 1.94
CA LEU A 16 14.84 32.38 1.09
C LEU A 16 13.89 33.08 0.10
N LEU A 17 13.45 34.31 0.39
CA LEU A 17 12.52 35.05 -0.48
C LEU A 17 13.19 35.77 -1.65
N ILE A 18 14.52 35.93 -1.66
CA ILE A 18 15.25 36.66 -2.70
C ILE A 18 15.85 35.72 -3.76
N ALA A 19 15.85 34.40 -3.52
CA ALA A 19 16.23 33.39 -4.50
C ALA A 19 15.06 33.08 -5.46
N GLY A 20 14.61 34.09 -6.19
CA GLY A 20 13.70 33.92 -7.31
C GLY A 20 14.39 33.14 -8.43
N CYS A 21 14.02 31.87 -8.59
CA CYS A 21 14.49 31.03 -9.69
C CYS A 21 13.97 31.60 -11.02
N THR A 22 14.89 32.15 -11.81
CA THR A 22 14.72 32.40 -13.24
C THR A 22 14.45 31.07 -13.94
N SER A 23 13.19 30.83 -14.32
CA SER A 23 12.83 29.65 -15.12
C SER A 23 13.34 29.85 -16.55
N THR A 24 14.43 29.18 -16.91
CA THR A 24 14.96 29.17 -18.27
C THR A 24 14.13 28.21 -19.12
N THR A 25 13.34 28.76 -20.05
CA THR A 25 12.62 27.97 -21.06
C THR A 25 13.62 27.21 -21.94
N PRO A 26 13.56 25.87 -22.02
CA PRO A 26 14.43 25.10 -22.90
C PRO A 26 14.10 25.39 -24.37
N ALA A 27 15.13 25.72 -25.15
CA ALA A 27 15.03 25.81 -26.60
C ALA A 27 14.64 24.44 -27.19
N ALA A 28 13.65 24.43 -28.08
CA ALA A 28 13.20 23.24 -28.78
C ALA A 28 14.35 22.62 -29.58
N ALA A 29 14.70 21.37 -29.26
CA ALA A 29 15.67 20.61 -30.02
C ALA A 29 15.10 20.23 -31.41
N PRO A 30 15.93 20.21 -32.47
CA PRO A 30 15.52 19.75 -33.79
C PRO A 30 15.15 18.27 -33.78
N ALA A 31 14.01 17.93 -34.39
CA ALA A 31 13.51 16.57 -34.50
C ALA A 31 14.51 15.68 -35.23
N THR A 32 15.01 14.64 -34.55
CA THR A 32 15.79 13.58 -35.17
C THR A 32 14.82 12.61 -35.86
N PRO A 33 15.06 12.20 -37.12
CA PRO A 33 14.20 11.22 -37.80
C PRO A 33 14.28 9.87 -37.09
N VAL A 34 13.11 9.33 -36.75
CA VAL A 34 12.92 8.01 -36.13
C VAL A 34 13.21 6.92 -37.19
N PRO A 35 14.15 5.99 -36.96
CA PRO A 35 14.32 4.83 -37.83
C PRO A 35 13.12 3.89 -37.71
N ALA A 36 12.67 3.37 -38.85
CA ALA A 36 11.54 2.44 -38.92
C ALA A 36 11.86 1.13 -38.19
N THR A 37 11.07 0.81 -37.17
CA THR A 37 11.09 -0.49 -36.49
C THR A 37 10.44 -1.54 -37.40
N THR A 38 11.26 -2.43 -37.94
CA THR A 38 10.84 -3.69 -38.55
C THR A 38 10.20 -4.57 -37.48
N ALA A 39 8.94 -4.97 -37.69
CA ALA A 39 8.22 -5.88 -36.83
C ALA A 39 8.86 -7.28 -36.90
N GLU A 40 9.30 -7.79 -35.74
CA GLU A 40 9.75 -9.17 -35.56
C GLU A 40 8.52 -10.09 -35.44
N PRO A 41 8.46 -11.22 -36.19
CA PRO A 41 7.33 -12.13 -36.16
C PRO A 41 7.27 -12.93 -34.85
N ALA A 42 6.09 -12.95 -34.24
CA ALA A 42 5.79 -13.68 -33.01
C ALA A 42 6.00 -15.20 -33.16
N PRO A 43 6.73 -15.87 -32.25
CA PRO A 43 6.74 -17.32 -32.18
C PRO A 43 5.39 -17.83 -31.62
N ALA A 44 4.74 -18.70 -32.40
CA ALA A 44 3.57 -19.45 -31.97
C ALA A 44 3.97 -20.45 -30.87
N VAL A 45 3.43 -20.29 -29.67
CA VAL A 45 3.57 -21.26 -28.58
C VAL A 45 2.26 -22.06 -28.48
N THR A 46 2.35 -23.32 -28.90
CA THR A 46 1.34 -24.36 -28.72
C THR A 46 1.19 -24.68 -27.23
N ALA A 47 0.01 -24.41 -26.66
CA ALA A 47 -0.33 -24.84 -25.32
C ALA A 47 -0.84 -26.30 -25.35
N THR A 48 -0.04 -27.22 -24.80
CA THR A 48 -0.47 -28.57 -24.43
C THR A 48 -1.07 -28.51 -23.03
N SER A 49 -2.38 -28.66 -22.93
CA SER A 49 -3.10 -28.79 -21.66
C SER A 49 -3.24 -30.27 -21.29
N GLU A 50 -2.59 -30.68 -20.20
CA GLU A 50 -2.82 -31.98 -19.55
C GLU A 50 -3.99 -31.88 -18.56
N PRO A 51 -4.91 -32.87 -18.51
CA PRO A 51 -5.95 -32.95 -17.49
C PRO A 51 -5.42 -33.62 -16.21
N VAL A 52 -5.42 -32.89 -15.08
CA VAL A 52 -5.12 -33.48 -13.77
C VAL A 52 -6.39 -34.09 -13.17
N THR A 53 -6.29 -35.39 -12.90
CA THR A 53 -7.28 -36.26 -12.27
C THR A 53 -7.52 -35.88 -10.80
N THR A 54 -8.79 -35.65 -10.46
CA THR A 54 -9.31 -35.53 -9.09
C THR A 54 -9.37 -36.90 -8.43
N ALA A 55 -8.59 -37.13 -7.36
CA ALA A 55 -8.75 -38.27 -6.47
C ALA A 55 -9.57 -37.84 -5.25
N ALA A 56 -10.76 -38.41 -5.10
CA ALA A 56 -11.60 -38.27 -3.92
C ALA A 56 -11.07 -39.19 -2.82
N ALA A 57 -10.63 -38.61 -1.70
CA ALA A 57 -10.33 -39.35 -0.48
C ALA A 57 -11.53 -39.24 0.47
N GLU A 58 -12.24 -40.35 0.59
CA GLU A 58 -13.27 -40.64 1.58
C GLU A 58 -12.59 -40.88 2.93
N LEU A 59 -12.97 -40.12 3.96
CA LEU A 59 -12.51 -40.32 5.33
C LEU A 59 -13.71 -40.37 6.28
N THR A 60 -13.72 -41.49 7.00
CA THR A 60 -14.66 -42.05 7.95
C THR A 60 -15.15 -41.07 9.01
N GLN A 61 -16.46 -41.03 9.22
CA GLN A 61 -17.13 -40.26 10.27
C GLN A 61 -17.21 -41.10 11.56
N GLU A 62 -16.44 -40.71 12.58
CA GLU A 62 -16.59 -41.25 13.93
C GLU A 62 -17.79 -40.61 14.65
N THR A 63 -18.52 -41.47 15.38
CA THR A 63 -19.69 -41.13 16.19
C THR A 63 -19.24 -40.47 17.50
N PRO A 64 -19.74 -39.27 17.86
CA PRO A 64 -19.41 -38.68 19.16
C PRO A 64 -20.18 -39.36 20.29
N ALA A 65 -19.44 -39.75 21.33
CA ALA A 65 -20.00 -40.11 22.63
C ALA A 65 -20.63 -38.88 23.30
N ALA A 66 -21.76 -39.09 23.97
CA ALA A 66 -22.52 -38.05 24.66
C ALA A 66 -21.72 -37.49 25.86
N GLU A 67 -21.40 -36.20 25.83
CA GLU A 67 -20.84 -35.48 26.98
C GLU A 67 -21.91 -34.59 27.64
N THR A 68 -21.92 -34.67 28.97
CA THR A 68 -22.86 -33.99 29.87
C THR A 68 -22.56 -32.50 29.92
N THR A 69 -23.56 -31.68 29.59
CA THR A 69 -23.44 -30.23 29.49
C THR A 69 -23.54 -29.57 30.87
N VAL A 70 -22.46 -28.93 31.32
CA VAL A 70 -22.48 -27.97 32.43
C VAL A 70 -22.68 -26.57 31.83
N THR A 71 -23.87 -26.01 31.98
CA THR A 71 -24.25 -24.70 31.41
C THR A 71 -23.72 -23.55 32.29
N LEU A 72 -22.58 -22.98 31.89
CA LEU A 72 -22.13 -21.67 32.35
C LEU A 72 -22.68 -20.59 31.39
N PRO A 73 -23.01 -19.37 31.87
CA PRO A 73 -23.45 -18.29 30.99
C PRO A 73 -22.30 -17.84 30.07
N VAL A 74 -22.38 -18.22 28.80
CA VAL A 74 -21.46 -17.77 27.75
C VAL A 74 -21.82 -16.32 27.39
N VAL A 75 -20.99 -15.38 27.84
CA VAL A 75 -21.00 -14.02 27.32
C VAL A 75 -20.38 -14.06 25.92
N VAL A 76 -21.22 -14.11 24.89
CA VAL A 76 -20.78 -14.06 23.49
C VAL A 76 -20.35 -12.62 23.17
N THR A 77 -19.08 -12.31 23.37
CA THR A 77 -18.48 -11.08 22.84
C THR A 77 -18.32 -11.24 21.33
N THR A 78 -19.32 -10.85 20.54
CA THR A 78 -19.20 -10.85 19.08
C THR A 78 -18.18 -9.78 18.67
N LYS A 79 -16.98 -10.22 18.27
CA LYS A 79 -15.96 -9.36 17.64
C LYS A 79 -16.57 -8.77 16.37
N THR A 80 -17.04 -7.53 16.42
CA THR A 80 -17.52 -6.79 15.26
C THR A 80 -16.38 -6.67 14.26
N THR A 81 -16.39 -7.55 13.26
CA THR A 81 -15.38 -7.56 12.21
C THR A 81 -15.69 -6.42 11.26
N SER A 82 -14.75 -5.51 11.08
CA SER A 82 -14.90 -4.42 10.12
C SER A 82 -15.21 -4.98 8.73
N PRO A 83 -16.16 -4.38 7.97
CA PRO A 83 -16.46 -4.81 6.61
C PRO A 83 -15.35 -4.46 5.60
N VAL A 84 -14.36 -3.67 6.04
CA VAL A 84 -13.21 -3.22 5.26
C VAL A 84 -11.98 -4.00 5.73
N LYS A 85 -11.20 -4.54 4.79
CA LYS A 85 -9.91 -5.18 5.06
C LYS A 85 -8.84 -4.72 4.08
N ILE A 86 -7.65 -4.43 4.57
CA ILE A 86 -6.48 -4.28 3.71
C ILE A 86 -6.07 -5.67 3.19
N PHE A 87 -5.51 -5.71 1.99
CA PHE A 87 -4.95 -6.91 1.38
C PHE A 87 -3.66 -6.52 0.66
N SER A 88 -2.65 -7.37 0.79
CA SER A 88 -1.41 -7.24 0.03
C SER A 88 -1.02 -8.59 -0.56
N PRO A 89 -0.83 -8.69 -1.89
CA PRO A 89 -0.34 -9.92 -2.50
C PRO A 89 1.14 -10.19 -2.16
N LEU A 90 1.89 -9.15 -1.81
CA LEU A 90 3.30 -9.25 -1.41
C LEU A 90 3.37 -9.29 0.12
N GLN A 91 3.92 -10.37 0.67
CA GLN A 91 4.09 -10.51 2.12
C GLN A 91 5.43 -9.93 2.61
N SER A 92 6.32 -9.55 1.69
CA SER A 92 7.59 -8.89 2.00
C SER A 92 7.96 -7.88 0.90
N TYR A 93 8.61 -6.79 1.30
CA TYR A 93 9.03 -5.73 0.39
C TYR A 93 10.38 -5.13 0.81
N SER A 94 11.23 -4.89 -0.19
CA SER A 94 12.53 -4.22 -0.06
C SER A 94 12.72 -3.34 -1.30
N PRO A 95 12.72 -1.99 -1.18
CA PRO A 95 12.83 -1.08 -2.32
C PRO A 95 13.99 -1.40 -3.27
N GLU A 96 15.14 -1.81 -2.73
CA GLU A 96 16.34 -2.11 -3.53
C GLU A 96 16.29 -3.45 -4.27
N LYS A 97 15.38 -4.36 -3.90
CA LYS A 97 15.34 -5.76 -4.39
C LYS A 97 14.15 -6.04 -5.30
N THR A 98 13.30 -5.05 -5.52
CA THR A 98 12.07 -5.22 -6.28
C THR A 98 11.96 -4.13 -7.33
N SER A 99 11.44 -4.49 -8.50
CA SER A 99 11.06 -3.53 -9.54
C SER A 99 9.75 -2.81 -9.22
N ASN A 100 9.05 -3.19 -8.15
CA ASN A 100 7.80 -2.56 -7.77
C ASN A 100 8.06 -1.21 -7.08
N PRO A 101 7.32 -0.15 -7.45
CA PRO A 101 7.49 1.18 -6.88
C PRO A 101 7.14 1.25 -5.38
N GLY A 102 6.45 0.23 -4.87
CA GLY A 102 6.09 0.08 -3.47
C GLY A 102 5.47 -1.29 -3.20
N LEU A 103 5.24 -1.55 -1.92
CA LEU A 103 4.40 -2.64 -1.44
C LEU A 103 2.94 -2.35 -1.81
N ASP A 104 2.37 -3.24 -2.62
CA ASP A 104 1.00 -3.13 -3.12
C ASP A 104 -0.02 -3.35 -1.99
N MET A 105 -0.90 -2.38 -1.76
CA MET A 105 -1.93 -2.42 -0.73
C MET A 105 -3.28 -2.11 -1.38
N SER A 106 -4.22 -3.03 -1.20
CA SER A 106 -5.58 -2.93 -1.73
C SER A 106 -6.62 -3.04 -0.61
N VAL A 107 -7.80 -2.46 -0.79
CA VAL A 107 -8.95 -2.67 0.10
C VAL A 107 -9.87 -3.73 -0.49
N ILE A 108 -10.22 -4.72 0.32
CA ILE A 108 -11.30 -5.67 0.07
C ILE A 108 -12.46 -5.30 0.99
N THR A 109 -13.65 -5.15 0.41
CA THR A 109 -14.87 -4.82 1.16
C THR A 109 -16.10 -5.41 0.48
N GLY A 110 -17.11 -5.76 1.28
CA GLY A 110 -18.43 -6.18 0.81
C GLY A 110 -19.42 -5.03 0.63
N LEU A 111 -18.97 -3.78 0.77
CA LEU A 111 -19.79 -2.58 0.66
C LEU A 111 -19.78 -2.02 -0.78
N ASP A 112 -20.83 -1.29 -1.15
CA ASP A 112 -20.80 -0.46 -2.36
C ASP A 112 -19.85 0.72 -2.14
N THR A 113 -18.76 0.74 -2.90
CA THR A 113 -17.73 1.78 -2.84
C THR A 113 -17.63 2.64 -4.09
N SER A 114 -18.66 2.65 -4.94
CA SER A 114 -18.66 3.40 -6.20
C SER A 114 -18.34 4.90 -6.04
N THR A 115 -18.71 5.50 -4.90
CA THR A 115 -18.46 6.91 -4.56
C THR A 115 -17.53 7.09 -3.35
N ALA A 116 -16.90 6.01 -2.90
CA ALA A 116 -16.10 6.03 -1.68
C ALA A 116 -14.76 6.78 -1.86
N LYS A 117 -14.31 7.37 -0.77
CA LYS A 117 -12.98 7.94 -0.60
C LYS A 117 -12.19 7.07 0.36
N TYR A 118 -10.92 6.88 0.06
CA TYR A 118 -10.02 6.06 0.85
C TYR A 118 -8.92 6.95 1.41
N ALA A 119 -9.01 7.27 2.70
CA ALA A 119 -8.00 8.02 3.41
C ALA A 119 -6.96 7.05 3.96
N TRP A 120 -5.77 7.04 3.35
CA TRP A 120 -4.64 6.22 3.76
C TRP A 120 -3.68 7.03 4.61
N SER A 121 -3.13 6.40 5.64
CA SER A 121 -2.06 6.96 6.47
C SER A 121 -1.08 5.90 6.88
N ALA A 122 0.21 6.23 6.89
CA ALA A 122 1.28 5.38 7.39
C ALA A 122 1.99 6.06 8.57
N SER A 123 2.39 5.29 9.59
CA SER A 123 3.21 5.80 10.69
C SER A 123 4.63 6.17 10.24
N GLN A 124 5.14 5.51 9.19
CA GLN A 124 6.45 5.73 8.57
C GLN A 124 6.38 5.45 7.06
N GLY A 125 7.40 5.91 6.33
CA GLY A 125 7.45 5.80 4.87
C GLY A 125 6.42 6.68 4.17
N TYR A 126 6.21 6.40 2.89
CA TYR A 126 5.39 7.24 2.02
C TYR A 126 4.58 6.40 1.04
N PHE A 127 3.42 6.91 0.66
CA PHE A 127 2.67 6.38 -0.45
C PHE A 127 3.22 6.90 -1.78
N VAL A 128 3.06 6.07 -2.80
CA VAL A 128 3.52 6.32 -4.16
C VAL A 128 2.35 6.16 -5.11
N THR A 129 2.18 7.13 -6.00
CA THR A 129 1.29 6.99 -7.16
C THR A 129 2.11 6.53 -8.36
N TRP A 130 1.59 5.54 -9.06
CA TRP A 130 2.14 5.06 -10.33
C TRP A 130 1.27 5.64 -11.44
N ASN A 131 1.87 6.40 -12.35
CA ASN A 131 1.16 7.01 -13.48
C ASN A 131 1.65 6.43 -14.82
N PRO A 132 1.08 5.31 -15.30
CA PRO A 132 1.31 4.86 -16.67
C PRO A 132 0.84 5.95 -17.65
N PRO A 133 1.52 6.16 -18.79
CA PRO A 133 2.62 5.38 -19.35
C PRO A 133 4.01 5.85 -18.94
N HIS A 134 4.13 6.87 -18.09
CA HIS A 134 5.41 7.51 -17.81
C HIS A 134 6.33 6.73 -16.86
N GLU A 135 5.91 5.52 -16.42
CA GLU A 135 6.65 4.60 -15.54
C GLU A 135 7.37 5.28 -14.37
N THR A 136 6.82 6.40 -13.90
CA THR A 136 7.42 7.21 -12.84
C THR A 136 6.60 7.05 -11.57
N ALA A 137 7.27 6.56 -10.55
CA ALA A 137 6.81 6.54 -9.18
C ALA A 137 6.86 7.97 -8.63
N ASN A 138 5.72 8.52 -8.23
CA ASN A 138 5.66 9.82 -7.59
C ASN A 138 5.33 9.65 -6.11
N ILE A 139 6.22 10.11 -5.23
CA ILE A 139 5.98 10.12 -3.79
C ILE A 139 4.92 11.18 -3.49
N VAL A 140 3.83 10.75 -2.84
CA VAL A 140 2.68 11.62 -2.50
C VAL A 140 2.54 11.89 -1.00
N GLY A 141 3.42 11.29 -0.18
CA GLY A 141 3.52 11.54 1.25
C GLY A 141 2.97 10.42 2.13
N SER A 142 3.03 10.59 3.45
CA SER A 142 2.60 9.58 4.44
C SER A 142 1.10 9.53 4.68
N LYS A 143 0.34 10.48 4.11
CA LYS A 143 -1.13 10.53 4.16
C LYS A 143 -1.68 10.94 2.81
N ILE A 144 -2.61 10.17 2.27
CA ILE A 144 -3.26 10.47 0.99
C ILE A 144 -4.75 10.16 1.03
N THR A 145 -5.51 10.77 0.13
CA THR A 145 -6.89 10.39 -0.13
C THR A 145 -7.03 10.01 -1.60
N THR A 146 -7.58 8.84 -1.87
CA THR A 146 -7.76 8.31 -3.22
C THR A 146 -9.23 8.02 -3.49
N ASN A 147 -9.58 7.95 -4.78
CA ASN A 147 -10.90 7.49 -5.24
C ASN A 147 -10.94 5.96 -5.46
N GLY A 148 -9.82 5.28 -5.22
CA GLY A 148 -9.68 3.84 -5.42
C GLY A 148 -8.98 3.21 -4.23
N GLY A 149 -9.35 1.98 -3.90
CA GLY A 149 -8.82 1.26 -2.75
C GLY A 149 -7.41 0.71 -2.92
N LYS A 150 -6.63 1.17 -3.90
CA LYS A 150 -5.28 0.64 -4.19
C LYS A 150 -4.22 1.72 -4.06
N VAL A 151 -3.15 1.42 -3.32
CA VAL A 151 -2.00 2.29 -3.12
C VAL A 151 -0.71 1.47 -3.12
N TYR A 152 0.42 2.13 -3.33
CA TYR A 152 1.74 1.56 -3.14
C TYR A 152 2.43 2.28 -2.00
N TRP A 153 3.04 1.54 -1.07
CA TRP A 153 3.78 2.11 0.06
C TRP A 153 5.27 1.78 -0.04
N THR A 154 6.13 2.75 0.23
CA THR A 154 7.59 2.58 0.21
C THR A 154 8.27 3.33 1.36
N PHE A 155 9.57 3.13 1.53
CA PHE A 155 10.41 3.81 2.50
C PHE A 155 11.83 3.98 1.96
N ASP A 156 12.52 5.04 2.37
CA ASP A 156 13.91 5.30 1.95
C ASP A 156 14.93 4.73 2.96
N SER A 157 14.54 4.67 4.23
CA SER A 157 15.37 4.12 5.31
C SER A 157 14.51 3.56 6.44
N ALA A 158 15.03 2.53 7.10
CA ALA A 158 14.43 1.99 8.31
C ALA A 158 14.71 2.90 9.52
N PRO A 159 13.86 2.87 10.56
CA PRO A 159 14.12 3.57 11.81
C PRO A 159 15.34 3.00 12.53
N ALA A 160 15.89 3.76 13.48
CA ALA A 160 16.99 3.29 14.32
C ALA A 160 16.60 2.07 15.17
N ASP A 161 15.34 2.01 15.61
CA ASP A 161 14.78 0.87 16.33
C ASP A 161 13.84 0.08 15.41
N LEU A 162 14.32 -1.08 14.95
CA LEU A 162 13.58 -1.98 14.07
C LEU A 162 12.42 -2.69 14.78
N ALA A 163 12.36 -2.64 16.12
CA ALA A 163 11.23 -3.19 16.88
C ALA A 163 9.96 -2.34 16.72
N VAL A 164 10.07 -1.10 16.24
CA VAL A 164 8.91 -0.23 15.99
C VAL A 164 8.30 -0.57 14.62
N PRO A 165 7.12 -1.21 14.58
CA PRO A 165 6.51 -1.59 13.32
C PRO A 165 5.96 -0.37 12.56
N VAL A 166 5.74 -0.55 11.26
CA VAL A 166 4.97 0.39 10.45
C VAL A 166 3.49 0.05 10.56
N THR A 167 2.66 1.04 10.82
CA THR A 167 1.21 0.90 10.85
C THR A 167 0.63 1.66 9.67
N ILE A 168 -0.05 0.94 8.78
CA ILE A 168 -0.80 1.51 7.66
C ILE A 168 -2.28 1.40 8.01
N THR A 169 -2.99 2.53 7.96
CA THR A 169 -4.43 2.58 8.20
C THR A 169 -5.13 3.09 6.96
N VAL A 170 -6.27 2.49 6.64
CA VAL A 170 -7.23 3.01 5.66
C VAL A 170 -8.56 3.28 6.35
N VAL A 171 -9.11 4.47 6.10
CA VAL A 171 -10.48 4.82 6.46
C VAL A 171 -11.25 5.00 5.16
N VAL A 172 -12.34 4.26 5.01
CA VAL A 172 -13.22 4.32 3.85
C VAL A 172 -14.43 5.15 4.24
N SER A 173 -14.73 6.19 3.46
CA SER A 173 -15.88 7.06 3.71
C SER A 173 -16.70 7.28 2.44
N GLU A 174 -18.01 7.48 2.59
CA GLU A 174 -18.88 7.97 1.51
C GLU A 174 -18.50 9.41 1.11
N ALA A 175 -18.99 9.89 -0.04
CA ALA A 175 -18.83 11.28 -0.46
C ALA A 175 -19.40 12.30 0.54
N SER A 176 -20.38 11.88 1.37
CA SER A 176 -20.96 12.66 2.48
C SER A 176 -19.98 12.85 3.65
N GLY A 177 -18.87 12.11 3.69
CA GLY A 177 -17.91 12.08 4.79
C GLY A 177 -18.19 11.01 5.85
N LYS A 178 -19.31 10.27 5.75
CA LYS A 178 -19.64 9.18 6.67
C LYS A 178 -18.65 8.01 6.52
N GLU A 179 -18.01 7.63 7.62
CA GLU A 179 -17.11 6.46 7.67
C GLU A 179 -17.93 5.17 7.45
N LEU A 180 -17.54 4.42 6.42
CA LEU A 180 -18.06 3.09 6.08
C LEU A 180 -17.31 1.98 6.81
N GLY A 181 -16.03 2.22 7.09
CA GLY A 181 -15.21 1.29 7.84
C GLY A 181 -13.74 1.67 7.83
N ARG A 182 -12.97 0.88 8.57
CA ARG A 182 -11.53 1.07 8.76
C ARG A 182 -10.83 -0.27 8.75
N SER A 183 -9.59 -0.29 8.28
CA SER A 183 -8.69 -1.42 8.46
C SER A 183 -7.28 -0.93 8.71
N THR A 184 -6.50 -1.76 9.41
CA THR A 184 -5.12 -1.48 9.76
C THR A 184 -4.23 -2.66 9.40
N ALA A 185 -3.11 -2.40 8.74
CA ALA A 185 -2.06 -3.36 8.47
C ALA A 185 -0.80 -2.98 9.26
N THR A 186 -0.18 -3.98 9.87
CA THR A 186 1.08 -3.84 10.61
C THR A 186 2.19 -4.50 9.81
N LEU A 187 3.26 -3.75 9.53
CA LEU A 187 4.47 -4.26 8.87
C LEU A 187 5.59 -4.31 9.90
N ALA A 188 6.28 -5.44 10.00
CA ALA A 188 7.46 -5.59 10.82
C ALA A 188 8.72 -5.42 9.97
N TRP A 189 9.75 -4.81 10.55
CA TRP A 189 11.07 -4.77 9.94
C TRP A 189 11.74 -6.13 10.12
N LYS A 190 12.12 -6.75 9.01
CA LYS A 190 12.97 -7.95 9.01
C LYS A 190 14.44 -7.55 9.16
N ASP A 191 14.82 -6.49 8.48
CA ASP A 191 16.14 -5.85 8.52
C ASP A 191 15.99 -4.38 8.10
N ALA A 192 17.10 -3.62 8.07
CA ALA A 192 17.09 -2.20 7.74
C ALA A 192 16.63 -1.88 6.29
N LYS A 193 16.39 -2.89 5.45
CA LYS A 193 16.04 -2.75 4.04
C LYS A 193 14.78 -3.51 3.65
N THR A 194 14.18 -4.27 4.58
CA THR A 194 13.12 -5.21 4.26
C THR A 194 12.03 -5.18 5.32
N VAL A 195 10.78 -5.06 4.88
CA VAL A 195 9.59 -5.21 5.72
C VAL A 195 8.82 -6.49 5.37
N THR A 196 8.03 -6.98 6.32
CA THR A 196 7.07 -8.08 6.13
C THR A 196 5.70 -7.70 6.67
N VAL A 197 4.64 -8.09 5.97
CA VAL A 197 3.27 -7.92 6.46
C VAL A 197 3.07 -8.90 7.63
N SER A 198 2.77 -8.37 8.82
CA SER A 198 2.68 -9.17 10.05
C SER A 198 1.25 -9.43 10.48
N GLU A 199 0.40 -8.41 10.39
CA GLU A 199 -1.00 -8.51 10.79
C GLU A 199 -1.85 -7.58 9.93
N ILE A 200 -3.07 -8.00 9.60
CA ILE A 200 -4.10 -7.14 9.03
C ILE A 200 -5.39 -7.33 9.82
N VAL A 201 -5.95 -6.23 10.31
CA VAL A 201 -7.15 -6.17 11.15
C VAL A 201 -8.24 -5.34 10.49
#